data_AF-A0A482RDD7-F1
#
_entry.id   AF-A0A482RDD7-F1
#
_cell.length_a   1.000
_cell.length_b   1.000
_cell.length_c   1.000
_cell.angle_alpha   90.00
_cell.angle_beta   90.00
_cell.angle_gamma   90.00
#
_symmetry.space_group_name_H-M   'P 1'
#
loop_
_entity.id
_entity.type
_entity.pdbx_description
1 polymer ?
#
loop_
_entity_poly.entity_id
_entity_poly.type
_entity_poly.pdbx_seq_one_letter_code
_entity_poly.pdbx_strand_id
1 'polypeptide(L)'
;MTARMTGDEHAAAGAEPPQRDGGDNAGGGARQHAEGAACEEDEREAVIRLSAGERQLFMLARLLAQHSWRQAHPVCARLCAHVVPNIICLDEAGSTLDSATDEQLRHTLRTHFPAATMLIVAHRTTTLLECDHVLVLSDGRVIEAGSPAELRTRQGGAFAAMLAAADVAH
;
A
#
# COMPACT_ATOMS: atom_id res chain seq x y z
N MET A 1 2.22 8.55 -20.42
CA MET A 1 1.24 9.63 -20.68
C MET A 1 0.53 9.36 -22.00
N THR A 2 -0.71 8.85 -21.97
CA THR A 2 -1.83 9.12 -22.90
C THR A 2 -3.01 8.23 -22.52
N ALA A 3 -4.14 8.82 -22.13
CA ALA A 3 -5.43 8.16 -21.97
C ALA A 3 -6.38 8.72 -23.03
N ARG A 4 -7.11 7.82 -23.70
CA ARG A 4 -8.09 8.15 -24.74
C ARG A 4 -9.49 7.94 -24.14
N MET A 5 -10.28 9.01 -24.10
CA MET A 5 -11.68 8.99 -23.68
C MET A 5 -12.58 8.71 -24.87
N THR A 6 -13.52 7.77 -24.72
CA THR A 6 -14.74 7.67 -25.51
C THR A 6 -15.87 7.33 -24.56
N GLY A 7 -16.79 8.29 -24.39
CA GLY A 7 -18.10 8.06 -23.82
C GLY A 7 -19.12 7.78 -24.93
N ASP A 8 -20.14 6.99 -24.57
CA ASP A 8 -21.56 7.16 -24.93
C ASP A 8 -22.33 6.06 -24.17
N GLU A 9 -23.17 6.44 -23.20
CA GLU A 9 -24.64 6.53 -23.32
C GLU A 9 -25.32 5.18 -23.59
N HIS A 10 -26.04 4.63 -22.59
CA HIS A 10 -27.49 4.37 -22.70
C HIS A 10 -28.10 3.61 -21.49
N ALA A 11 -29.38 3.92 -21.31
CA ALA A 11 -30.47 3.09 -20.76
C ALA A 11 -30.68 3.06 -19.24
N ALA A 12 -31.55 3.98 -18.82
CA ALA A 12 -32.44 3.83 -17.67
C ALA A 12 -33.57 2.82 -17.97
N ALA A 13 -33.81 1.90 -17.05
CA ALA A 13 -35.05 1.16 -16.79
C ALA A 13 -34.95 0.68 -15.33
N GLY A 14 -35.85 0.95 -14.39
CA GLY A 14 -37.30 0.95 -14.50
C GLY A 14 -37.82 -0.42 -14.02
N ALA A 15 -37.78 -0.69 -12.72
CA ALA A 15 -38.51 -1.80 -12.10
C ALA A 15 -38.73 -1.56 -10.59
N GLU A 16 -40.00 -1.56 -10.19
CA GLU A 16 -40.51 -1.32 -8.83
C GLU A 16 -40.09 -2.41 -7.81
N PRO A 17 -39.98 -2.07 -6.52
CA PRO A 17 -39.80 -3.05 -5.45
C PRO A 17 -41.13 -3.74 -5.07
N PRO A 18 -41.11 -5.03 -4.69
CA PRO A 18 -42.33 -5.75 -4.31
C PRO A 18 -42.86 -5.30 -2.94
N GLN A 19 -44.19 -5.33 -2.84
CA GLN A 19 -44.99 -4.94 -1.69
C GLN A 19 -44.70 -5.79 -0.44
N ARG A 20 -44.69 -5.10 0.72
CA ARG A 20 -44.59 -5.70 2.05
C ARG A 20 -45.97 -6.12 2.52
N ASP A 21 -46.14 -7.40 2.84
CA ASP A 21 -47.27 -7.85 3.66
C ASP A 21 -46.84 -7.91 5.13
N GLY A 22 -47.68 -7.30 5.96
CA GLY A 22 -47.52 -7.21 7.41
C GLY A 22 -47.87 -8.54 8.10
N GLY A 23 -47.06 -8.88 9.09
CA GLY A 23 -47.35 -9.93 10.06
C GLY A 23 -46.72 -9.54 11.38
N ASP A 24 -47.57 -9.02 12.28
CA ASP A 24 -47.25 -8.78 13.67
C ASP A 24 -46.82 -10.08 14.36
N ASN A 25 -45.68 -10.06 15.04
CA ASN A 25 -45.53 -10.87 16.25
C ASN A 25 -44.66 -10.15 17.29
N ALA A 26 -45.31 -9.75 18.37
CA ALA A 26 -44.69 -9.25 19.58
C ALA A 26 -43.98 -10.40 20.32
N GLY A 27 -42.72 -10.19 20.71
CA GLY A 27 -41.98 -11.19 21.46
C GLY A 27 -40.67 -10.67 22.02
N GLY A 28 -40.77 -10.02 23.19
CA GLY A 28 -39.79 -9.90 24.27
C GLY A 28 -38.29 -10.07 24.00
N GLY A 29 -37.52 -9.05 24.40
CA GLY A 29 -36.11 -9.24 24.73
C GLY A 29 -35.28 -7.98 24.58
N ALA A 30 -35.44 -7.04 25.52
CA ALA A 30 -34.41 -6.03 25.75
C ALA A 30 -33.17 -6.73 26.33
N ARG A 31 -32.33 -7.30 25.45
CA ARG A 31 -30.94 -7.62 25.75
C ARG A 31 -30.09 -6.48 25.23
N GLN A 32 -29.77 -5.57 26.15
CA GLN A 32 -28.64 -4.68 26.02
C GLN A 32 -27.38 -5.55 25.94
N HIS A 33 -26.82 -5.73 24.76
CA HIS A 33 -25.41 -6.05 24.59
C HIS A 33 -24.75 -4.85 23.92
N ALA A 34 -24.50 -3.83 24.75
CA ALA A 34 -23.52 -2.79 24.46
C ALA A 34 -22.15 -3.30 24.90
N GLU A 35 -21.61 -4.29 24.21
CA GLU A 35 -20.23 -4.77 24.34
C GLU A 35 -19.69 -4.98 22.93
N GLY A 36 -19.19 -3.90 22.31
CA GLY A 36 -18.68 -3.96 20.94
C GLY A 36 -17.63 -2.90 20.59
N ALA A 37 -17.46 -1.85 21.40
CA ALA A 37 -16.53 -0.77 21.08
C ALA A 37 -15.13 -0.92 21.72
N ALA A 38 -14.98 -1.76 22.75
CA ALA A 38 -13.71 -1.90 23.48
C ALA A 38 -12.72 -2.90 22.85
N CYS A 39 -13.15 -3.74 21.90
CA CYS A 39 -12.28 -4.72 21.24
C CYS A 39 -11.53 -4.13 20.03
N GLU A 40 -12.13 -3.15 19.33
CA GLU A 40 -11.52 -2.55 18.14
C GLU A 40 -10.35 -1.60 18.47
N GLU A 41 -10.34 -0.97 19.65
CA GLU A 41 -9.23 -0.10 20.08
C GLU A 41 -7.97 -0.91 20.43
N ASP A 42 -8.14 -2.10 21.04
CA ASP A 42 -7.04 -2.99 21.44
C ASP A 42 -6.30 -3.57 20.22
N GLU A 43 -7.02 -3.92 19.15
CA GLU A 43 -6.41 -4.42 17.90
C GLU A 43 -5.66 -3.33 17.12
N ARG A 44 -6.14 -2.08 17.12
CA ARG A 44 -5.47 -0.96 16.46
C ARG A 44 -4.18 -0.58 17.19
N GLU A 45 -4.21 -0.60 18.53
CA GLU A 45 -3.04 -0.39 19.39
C GLU A 45 -1.98 -1.48 19.15
N ALA A 46 -2.40 -2.73 18.96
CA ALA A 46 -1.48 -3.84 18.68
C ALA A 46 -0.69 -3.66 17.37
N VAL A 47 -1.31 -3.14 16.31
CA VAL A 47 -0.61 -2.85 15.04
C VAL A 47 0.42 -1.72 15.18
N ILE A 48 0.15 -0.73 16.04
CA ILE A 48 1.07 0.39 16.28
C ILE A 48 2.34 -0.10 17.00
N ARG A 49 2.23 -1.14 17.84
CA ARG A 49 3.35 -1.73 18.59
C ARG A 49 4.31 -2.58 17.76
N LEU A 50 3.90 -2.99 16.57
CA LEU A 50 4.77 -3.72 15.64
C LEU A 50 5.95 -2.85 15.21
N SER A 51 7.10 -3.45 14.91
CA SER A 51 8.20 -2.78 14.20
C SER A 51 7.77 -2.32 12.80
N ALA A 52 8.52 -1.41 12.20
CA ALA A 52 8.27 -0.98 10.82
C ALA A 52 8.23 -2.17 9.85
N GLY A 53 9.16 -3.12 10.02
CA GLY A 53 9.23 -4.33 9.21
C GLY A 53 8.05 -5.28 9.42
N GLU A 54 7.63 -5.51 10.67
CA GLU A 54 6.45 -6.34 10.95
C GLU A 54 5.17 -5.75 10.37
N ARG A 55 5.01 -4.41 10.46
CA ARG A 55 3.87 -3.72 9.82
C ARG A 55 3.89 -3.92 8.30
N GLN A 56 5.05 -3.88 7.66
CA GLN A 56 5.18 -4.12 6.23
C GLN A 56 4.81 -5.56 5.85
N LEU A 57 5.25 -6.57 6.62
CA LEU A 57 4.86 -7.96 6.38
C LEU A 57 3.35 -8.17 6.55
N PHE A 58 2.77 -7.57 7.58
CA PHE A 58 1.32 -7.65 7.80
C PHE A 58 0.54 -6.96 6.66
N MET A 59 1.03 -5.80 6.20
CA MET A 59 0.49 -5.10 5.04
C MET A 59 0.58 -5.95 3.78
N LEU A 60 1.73 -6.58 3.50
CA LEU A 60 1.91 -7.48 2.37
C LEU A 60 0.94 -8.67 2.46
N ALA A 61 0.86 -9.34 3.59
CA ALA A 61 -0.03 -10.48 3.79
C ALA A 61 -1.49 -10.11 3.52
N ARG A 62 -1.92 -8.94 4.04
CA ARG A 62 -3.26 -8.40 3.78
C ARG A 62 -3.48 -8.12 2.29
N LEU A 63 -2.53 -7.47 1.62
CA LEU A 63 -2.61 -7.17 0.19
C LEU A 63 -2.67 -8.44 -0.67
N LEU A 64 -1.85 -9.44 -0.38
CA LEU A 64 -1.83 -10.72 -1.10
C LEU A 64 -3.11 -11.52 -0.86
N ALA A 65 -3.61 -11.56 0.38
CA ALA A 65 -4.87 -12.21 0.69
C ALA A 65 -6.01 -11.55 -0.10
N GLN A 66 -6.12 -10.21 -0.04
CA GLN A 66 -7.13 -9.46 -0.80
C GLN A 66 -7.00 -9.68 -2.32
N HIS A 67 -5.77 -9.67 -2.84
CA HIS A 67 -5.50 -9.91 -4.25
C HIS A 67 -5.93 -11.31 -4.70
N SER A 68 -5.61 -12.34 -3.92
CA SER A 68 -5.94 -13.74 -4.19
C SER A 68 -7.46 -13.97 -4.13
N TRP A 69 -8.12 -13.43 -3.11
CA TRP A 69 -9.58 -13.51 -2.97
C TRP A 69 -10.32 -12.89 -4.16
N ARG A 70 -9.81 -11.76 -4.69
CA ARG A 70 -10.37 -11.11 -5.87
C ARG A 70 -10.30 -11.98 -7.12
N GLN A 71 -9.19 -12.69 -7.33
CA GLN A 71 -9.05 -13.59 -8.49
C GLN A 71 -9.99 -14.79 -8.42
N ALA A 72 -10.26 -15.30 -7.20
CA ALA A 72 -11.12 -16.46 -7.02
C ALA A 72 -12.63 -16.17 -7.14
N HIS A 73 -13.09 -14.93 -6.90
CA HIS A 73 -14.51 -14.61 -6.80
C HIS A 73 -14.90 -13.34 -7.58
N PRO A 74 -15.19 -13.44 -8.89
CA PRO A 74 -15.48 -12.28 -9.75
C PRO A 74 -16.76 -11.51 -9.37
N VAL A 75 -17.74 -12.17 -8.75
CA VAL A 75 -18.98 -11.52 -8.26
C VAL A 75 -18.67 -10.57 -7.10
N CYS A 76 -17.81 -10.99 -6.17
CA CYS A 76 -17.38 -10.16 -5.04
C CYS A 76 -16.29 -9.15 -5.42
N ALA A 77 -15.55 -9.39 -6.52
CA ALA A 77 -14.50 -8.50 -7.00
C ALA A 77 -14.99 -7.07 -7.24
N ARG A 78 -16.25 -6.88 -7.66
CA ARG A 78 -16.86 -5.55 -7.86
C ARG A 78 -17.16 -4.83 -6.55
N LEU A 79 -17.44 -5.56 -5.46
CA LEU A 79 -17.65 -4.99 -4.13
C LEU A 79 -16.31 -4.56 -3.49
N CYS A 80 -15.23 -5.28 -3.80
CA CYS A 80 -13.88 -5.03 -3.28
C CYS A 80 -12.97 -4.28 -4.27
N ALA A 81 -13.51 -3.74 -5.37
CA ALA A 81 -12.72 -3.12 -6.44
C ALA A 81 -11.93 -1.88 -5.97
N HIS A 82 -12.35 -1.25 -4.88
CA HIS A 82 -11.70 -0.07 -4.32
C HIS A 82 -10.42 -0.34 -3.52
N VAL A 83 -10.02 -1.60 -3.34
CA VAL A 83 -8.90 -1.96 -2.44
C VAL A 83 -7.59 -2.24 -3.18
N VAL A 84 -7.48 -1.89 -4.47
CA VAL A 84 -6.18 -1.95 -5.16
C VAL A 84 -5.42 -0.65 -4.89
N PRO A 85 -4.26 -0.70 -4.21
CA PRO A 85 -3.49 0.49 -3.96
C PRO A 85 -2.89 1.01 -5.28
N ASN A 86 -3.14 2.27 -5.60
CA ASN A 86 -2.43 2.96 -6.69
C ASN A 86 -1.03 3.42 -6.23
N ILE A 87 -0.83 3.57 -4.91
CA ILE A 87 0.41 4.01 -4.29
C ILE A 87 0.68 3.10 -3.08
N ILE A 88 1.91 2.60 -2.97
CA ILE A 88 2.39 1.80 -1.84
C ILE A 88 3.57 2.56 -1.22
N CYS A 89 3.48 2.94 0.05
CA CYS A 89 4.56 3.62 0.77
C CYS A 89 5.28 2.64 1.68
N LEU A 90 6.61 2.58 1.56
CA LEU A 90 7.48 1.76 2.39
C LEU A 90 8.49 2.66 3.11
N ASP A 91 8.62 2.47 4.41
CA ASP A 91 9.62 3.13 5.24
C ASP A 91 10.73 2.12 5.57
N GLU A 92 11.89 2.27 4.96
CA GLU A 92 13.06 1.39 5.15
C GLU A 92 13.91 1.84 6.36
N ALA A 93 13.46 2.83 7.14
CA ALA A 93 14.19 3.35 8.28
C ALA A 93 14.22 2.35 9.45
N GLY A 94 15.21 1.46 9.42
CA GLY A 94 15.53 0.57 10.55
C GLY A 94 14.60 -0.62 10.72
N SER A 95 14.25 -1.30 9.62
CA SER A 95 13.43 -2.50 9.72
C SER A 95 14.16 -3.60 10.51
N THR A 96 13.47 -4.23 11.45
CA THR A 96 13.90 -5.45 12.16
C THR A 96 14.07 -6.64 11.22
N LEU A 97 13.74 -6.46 9.93
CA LEU A 97 13.89 -7.46 8.88
C LEU A 97 15.33 -7.47 8.37
N ASP A 98 15.81 -8.67 8.07
CA ASP A 98 17.07 -8.83 7.37
C ASP A 98 16.95 -8.36 5.90
N SER A 99 18.09 -8.09 5.28
CA SER A 99 18.18 -7.57 3.92
C SER A 99 17.49 -8.46 2.88
N ALA A 100 17.56 -9.79 3.05
CA ALA A 100 17.01 -10.72 2.07
C ALA A 100 15.47 -10.75 2.16
N THR A 101 14.93 -10.70 3.38
CA THR A 101 13.49 -10.58 3.60
C THR A 101 12.92 -9.28 3.03
N ASP A 102 13.62 -8.15 3.20
CA ASP A 102 13.18 -6.86 2.63
C ASP A 102 13.18 -6.88 1.10
N GLU A 103 14.21 -7.45 0.48
CA GLU A 103 14.27 -7.65 -0.96
C GLU A 103 13.10 -8.51 -1.47
N GLN A 104 12.83 -9.64 -0.81
CA GLN A 104 11.71 -10.51 -1.17
C GLN A 104 10.36 -9.81 -1.03
N LEU A 105 10.17 -9.00 0.02
CA LEU A 105 8.97 -8.19 0.23
C LEU A 105 8.78 -7.20 -0.94
N ARG A 106 9.80 -6.42 -1.28
CA ARG A 106 9.75 -5.45 -2.38
C ARG A 106 9.52 -6.13 -3.73
N HIS A 107 10.20 -7.24 -3.99
CA HIS A 107 10.03 -8.03 -5.21
C HIS A 107 8.59 -8.57 -5.35
N THR A 108 8.03 -9.09 -4.26
CA THR A 108 6.66 -9.61 -4.23
C THR A 108 5.64 -8.50 -4.51
N LEU A 109 5.82 -7.33 -3.89
CA LEU A 109 4.95 -6.17 -4.14
C LEU A 109 5.00 -5.72 -5.61
N ARG A 110 6.20 -5.61 -6.20
CA ARG A 110 6.36 -5.25 -7.63
C ARG A 110 5.69 -6.26 -8.56
N THR A 111 5.78 -7.54 -8.24
CA THR A 111 5.24 -8.63 -9.07
C THR A 111 3.72 -8.68 -9.03
N HIS A 112 3.12 -8.53 -7.84
CA HIS A 112 1.67 -8.63 -7.67
C HIS A 112 0.92 -7.31 -7.95
N PHE A 113 1.61 -6.16 -7.83
CA PHE A 113 1.02 -4.83 -8.03
C PHE A 113 1.80 -3.99 -9.06
N PRO A 114 1.95 -4.46 -10.32
CA PRO A 114 2.77 -3.78 -11.33
C PRO A 114 2.23 -2.41 -11.76
N ALA A 115 0.96 -2.12 -11.48
CA ALA A 115 0.34 -0.83 -11.76
C ALA A 115 0.46 0.19 -10.61
N ALA A 116 0.91 -0.24 -9.43
CA ALA A 116 1.06 0.61 -8.27
C ALA A 116 2.40 1.36 -8.30
N THR A 117 2.39 2.64 -7.91
CA THR A 117 3.63 3.40 -7.68
C THR A 117 4.15 3.10 -6.28
N MET A 118 5.37 2.61 -6.16
CA MET A 118 6.01 2.40 -4.86
C MET A 118 6.84 3.62 -4.47
N LEU A 119 6.54 4.22 -3.32
CA LEU A 119 7.34 5.28 -2.70
C LEU A 119 8.13 4.66 -1.54
N ILE A 120 9.44 4.63 -1.66
CA ILE A 120 10.33 4.03 -0.65
C ILE A 120 11.17 5.14 -0.02
N VAL A 121 11.10 5.28 1.29
CA VAL A 121 12.06 6.06 2.07
C VAL A 121 13.22 5.14 2.39
N ALA A 122 14.29 5.25 1.60
CA ALA A 122 15.42 4.32 1.67
C ALA A 122 16.59 4.87 2.48
N HIS A 123 17.17 4.02 3.32
CA HIS A 123 18.44 4.28 4.01
C HIS A 123 19.58 3.41 3.48
N ARG A 124 19.27 2.39 2.67
CA ARG A 124 20.26 1.51 2.07
C ARG A 124 20.57 1.91 0.64
N THR A 125 21.85 1.97 0.34
CA THR A 125 22.36 2.26 -1.00
C THR A 125 21.84 1.28 -2.05
N THR A 126 21.73 -0.01 -1.71
CA THR A 126 21.19 -1.05 -2.62
C THR A 126 19.77 -0.72 -3.06
N THR A 127 18.90 -0.35 -2.12
CA THR A 127 17.50 0.00 -2.38
C THR A 127 17.39 1.23 -3.26
N LEU A 128 18.24 2.24 -3.03
CA LEU A 128 18.30 3.45 -3.88
C LEU A 128 18.69 3.13 -5.32
N LEU A 129 19.61 2.19 -5.54
CA LEU A 129 20.09 1.82 -6.88
C LEU A 129 19.08 1.02 -7.70
N GLU A 130 18.14 0.34 -7.05
CA GLU A 130 17.08 -0.45 -7.69
C GLU A 130 15.82 0.36 -8.02
N CYS A 131 15.75 1.61 -7.54
CA CYS A 131 14.63 2.51 -7.80
C CYS A 131 14.68 3.07 -9.23
N ASP A 132 13.51 3.21 -9.85
CA ASP A 132 13.41 3.81 -11.19
C ASP A 132 13.69 5.33 -11.15
N HIS A 133 13.39 5.97 -10.02
CA HIS A 133 13.58 7.41 -9.78
C HIS A 133 13.95 7.67 -8.31
N VAL A 134 14.88 8.58 -8.08
CA VAL A 134 15.36 8.97 -6.75
C VAL A 134 15.16 10.46 -6.52
N LEU A 135 14.70 10.79 -5.31
CA LEU A 135 14.56 12.15 -4.80
C LEU A 135 15.50 12.29 -3.61
N VAL A 136 16.45 13.23 -3.68
CA VAL A 136 17.30 13.57 -2.54
C VAL A 136 16.72 14.79 -1.85
N LEU A 137 16.45 14.65 -0.54
CA LEU A 137 15.88 15.71 0.28
C LEU A 137 16.94 16.28 1.23
N SER A 138 16.98 17.61 1.35
CA SER A 138 17.72 18.34 2.38
C SER A 138 16.85 19.49 2.89
N ASP A 139 16.80 19.69 4.21
CA ASP A 139 16.06 20.79 4.85
C ASP A 139 14.60 20.92 4.38
N GLY A 140 13.93 19.78 4.19
CA GLY A 140 12.54 19.71 3.73
C GLY A 140 12.33 20.08 2.26
N ARG A 141 13.40 20.17 1.45
CA ARG A 141 13.34 20.48 0.02
C ARG A 141 14.03 19.40 -0.80
N VAL A 142 13.49 19.14 -1.99
CA VAL A 142 14.16 18.27 -2.97
C VAL A 142 15.32 19.06 -3.57
N ILE A 143 16.54 18.58 -3.34
CA ILE A 143 17.77 19.19 -3.88
C ILE A 143 18.20 18.52 -5.18
N GLU A 144 17.89 17.23 -5.35
CA GLU A 144 18.15 16.49 -6.58
C GLU A 144 17.02 15.52 -6.87
N ALA A 145 16.73 15.33 -8.16
CA ALA A 145 15.80 14.34 -8.68
C ALA A 145 16.35 13.79 -10.00
N GLY A 146 16.26 12.47 -10.19
CA GLY A 146 16.72 11.82 -11.41
C GLY A 146 16.71 10.30 -11.29
N SER A 147 17.07 9.60 -12.35
CA SER A 147 17.38 8.16 -12.22
C SER A 147 18.68 7.98 -11.41
N PRO A 148 18.86 6.86 -10.70
CA PRO A 148 20.11 6.60 -9.97
C PRO A 148 21.35 6.70 -10.86
N ALA A 149 21.24 6.23 -12.11
CA ALA A 149 22.31 6.28 -13.09
C ALA A 149 22.73 7.73 -13.42
N GLU A 150 21.77 8.62 -13.64
CA GLU A 150 22.05 10.04 -13.91
C GLU A 150 22.65 10.72 -12.68
N LEU A 151 22.03 10.54 -11.51
CA LEU A 151 22.45 11.21 -10.27
C LEU A 151 23.85 10.78 -9.84
N ARG A 152 24.25 9.52 -10.07
CA ARG A 152 25.60 9.02 -9.75
C ARG A 152 26.69 9.72 -10.56
N THR A 153 26.39 10.22 -11.75
CA THR A 153 27.38 10.87 -12.63
C THR A 153 27.52 12.37 -12.40
N ARG A 154 26.64 12.98 -11.59
CA ARG A 154 26.72 14.41 -11.28
C ARG A 154 27.92 14.72 -10.40
N GLN A 155 28.84 15.52 -10.94
CA GLN A 155 29.98 16.01 -10.18
C GLN A 155 29.52 16.91 -9.04
N GLY A 156 29.97 16.60 -7.82
CA GLY A 156 29.55 17.33 -6.62
C GLY A 156 28.09 17.10 -6.21
N GLY A 157 27.41 16.10 -6.78
CA GLY A 157 26.03 15.77 -6.42
C GLY A 157 25.93 15.15 -5.02
N ALA A 158 24.89 15.51 -4.28
CA ALA A 158 24.57 14.99 -2.96
C ALA A 158 24.31 13.48 -3.00
N PHE A 159 23.65 12.98 -4.06
CA PHE A 159 23.44 11.54 -4.23
C PHE A 159 24.76 10.76 -4.36
N ALA A 160 25.66 11.22 -5.24
CA ALA A 160 26.97 10.60 -5.42
C ALA A 160 27.82 10.62 -4.14
N ALA A 161 27.73 11.70 -3.36
CA ALA A 161 28.38 11.80 -2.06
C ALA A 161 27.81 10.80 -1.03
N MET A 162 26.49 10.60 -0.99
CA MET A 162 25.86 9.57 -0.14
C MET A 162 26.34 8.16 -0.51
N LEU A 163 26.41 7.84 -1.81
CA LEU A 163 26.92 6.55 -2.27
C LEU A 163 28.38 6.32 -1.84
N ALA A 164 29.24 7.32 -2.05
CA ALA A 164 30.64 7.25 -1.66
C ALA A 164 30.82 7.09 -0.14
N ALA A 165 30.00 7.77 0.66
CA ALA A 165 30.04 7.65 2.12
C ALA A 165 29.58 6.25 2.60
N ALA A 166 28.62 5.64 1.91
CA ALA A 166 28.13 4.30 2.24
C ALA A 166 29.15 3.19 1.90
N ASP A 167 29.87 3.32 0.78
CA ASP A 167 30.91 2.35 0.37
C ASP A 167 32.11 2.33 1.33
N VAL A 168 32.42 3.45 1.99
CA VAL A 168 33.55 3.56 2.93
C VAL A 168 33.23 2.93 4.31
N ALA A 169 31.96 2.63 4.58
CA ALA A 169 31.51 2.02 5.84
C ALA A 169 31.52 0.47 5.83
N HIS A 170 32.07 -0.16 4.78
CA HIS A 170 32.29 -1.60 4.65
C HIS A 170 33.78 -1.93 4.47
#